data_AF-A0AB36YZ14-F1
#
_entry.id   AF-A0AB36YZ14-F1
#
_cell.length_a   1.000
_cell.length_b   1.000
_cell.length_c   1.000
_cell.angle_alpha   90.00
_cell.angle_beta   90.00
_cell.angle_gamma   90.00
#
_symmetry.space_group_name_H-M   'P 1'
#
loop_
_entity.id
_entity.type
_entity.pdbx_description
1 polymer ?
#
loop_
_entity_poly.entity_id
_entity_poly.type
_entity_poly.pdbx_seq_one_letter_code
_entity_poly.pdbx_strand_id
1 'polypeptide(L)'
;MSCEGVLFWIEHHPGLASWVQAVGSIGAIVGAFAISSGQNRRQGRLAKRTAIDRFDAYCAVIKNAVESAESVSGLARDKAAYFEFRSVWEKYLGESFKTSLEAAKAILVHDLADYKLVVYYSGLMGSIYKMHYEVEKYMAATPSPDATSKAYDDLKQLSSLINFDWIQFQERAELKRIRMKR
;
A
#
# COMPACT_ATOMS: atom_id res chain seq x y z
N MET A 1 -1.05 -2.61 -56.59
CA MET A 1 0.21 -2.33 -57.32
C MET A 1 0.95 -3.65 -57.43
N SER A 2 1.21 -4.15 -58.65
CA SER A 2 1.96 -5.42 -58.82
C SER A 2 3.45 -5.18 -58.58
N CYS A 3 4.18 -6.18 -58.07
CA CYS A 3 5.64 -6.09 -57.88
C CYS A 3 6.39 -5.75 -59.19
N GLU A 4 5.84 -6.16 -60.34
CA GLU A 4 6.38 -5.86 -61.67
C GLU A 4 6.37 -4.35 -61.97
N GLY A 5 5.31 -3.63 -61.59
CA GLY A 5 5.24 -2.18 -61.79
C GLY A 5 6.21 -1.38 -60.91
N VAL A 6 6.59 -1.92 -59.75
CA VAL A 6 7.58 -1.30 -58.86
C VAL A 6 9.01 -1.53 -59.39
N LEU A 7 9.30 -2.73 -59.89
CA LEU A 7 10.60 -3.06 -60.49
C LEU A 7 10.89 -2.25 -61.76
N PHE A 8 9.91 -2.14 -62.67
CA PHE A 8 10.05 -1.35 -63.90
C PHE A 8 10.32 0.15 -63.63
N TRP A 9 9.71 0.69 -62.57
CA TRP A 9 9.90 2.08 -62.16
C TRP A 9 11.29 2.33 -61.55
N ILE A 10 11.79 1.40 -60.73
CA ILE A 10 13.13 1.44 -60.13
C ILE A 10 14.23 1.35 -61.20
N GLU A 11 14.06 0.50 -62.21
CA GLU A 11 15.00 0.36 -63.34
C GLU A 11 15.11 1.64 -64.20
N HIS A 12 13.99 2.34 -64.42
CA HIS A 12 13.97 3.57 -65.22
C HIS A 12 14.36 4.84 -64.43
N HIS A 13 14.37 4.79 -63.09
CA HIS A 13 14.68 5.94 -62.22
C HIS A 13 15.64 5.57 -61.07
N PRO A 14 16.85 5.03 -61.36
CA PRO A 14 17.75 4.49 -60.34
C PRO A 14 18.22 5.55 -59.32
N GLY A 15 18.41 6.80 -59.75
CA GLY A 15 18.75 7.91 -58.86
C GLY A 15 17.61 8.33 -57.93
N LEU A 16 16.36 8.17 -58.38
CA LEU A 16 15.15 8.54 -57.63
C LEU A 16 14.79 7.44 -56.61
N ALA A 17 14.98 6.17 -56.98
CA ALA A 17 14.82 5.03 -56.08
C ALA A 17 15.79 5.05 -54.90
N SER A 18 17.08 5.35 -55.13
CA SER A 18 18.09 5.50 -54.08
C SER A 18 17.74 6.63 -53.08
N TRP A 19 17.23 7.76 -53.60
CA TRP A 19 16.80 8.88 -52.75
C TRP A 19 15.56 8.55 -51.92
N VAL A 20 14.54 7.91 -52.51
CA VAL A 20 13.34 7.45 -51.78
C VAL A 20 13.71 6.45 -50.68
N GLN A 21 14.67 5.56 -50.94
CA GLN A 21 15.16 4.61 -49.94
C GLN A 21 15.92 5.30 -48.80
N ALA A 22 16.73 6.31 -49.10
CA ALA A 22 17.44 7.10 -48.10
C ALA A 22 16.46 7.91 -47.22
N VAL A 23 15.49 8.59 -47.84
CA VAL A 23 14.45 9.35 -47.13
C VAL A 23 13.55 8.43 -46.31
N GLY A 24 13.17 7.26 -46.86
CA GLY A 24 12.38 6.25 -46.15
C GLY A 24 13.10 5.69 -44.92
N SER A 25 14.40 5.44 -45.03
CA SER A 25 15.23 4.97 -43.91
C SER A 25 15.33 6.03 -42.80
N ILE A 26 15.57 7.29 -43.17
CA ILE A 26 15.62 8.41 -42.21
C ILE A 26 14.25 8.61 -41.54
N GLY A 27 13.17 8.59 -42.32
CA GLY A 27 11.81 8.71 -41.82
C GLY A 27 11.43 7.58 -40.84
N ALA A 28 11.83 6.35 -41.15
CA ALA A 28 11.62 5.19 -40.27
C ALA A 28 12.38 5.34 -38.94
N ILE A 29 13.64 5.79 -38.98
CA ILE A 29 14.45 6.04 -37.77
C ILE A 29 13.81 7.14 -36.91
N VAL A 30 13.43 8.27 -37.51
CA VAL A 30 12.76 9.37 -36.80
C VAL A 30 11.43 8.91 -36.19
N GLY A 31 10.64 8.15 -36.95
CA GLY A 31 9.39 7.56 -36.48
C GLY A 31 9.60 6.62 -35.28
N ALA A 32 10.61 5.74 -35.35
CA ALA A 32 10.95 4.84 -34.25
C ALA A 32 11.38 5.60 -32.98
N PHE A 33 12.19 6.66 -33.10
CA PHE A 33 12.57 7.50 -31.96
C PHE A 33 11.38 8.26 -31.36
N ALA A 34 10.46 8.76 -32.20
CA ALA A 34 9.26 9.44 -31.73
C ALA A 34 8.32 8.50 -30.97
N ILE A 35 8.11 7.28 -31.48
CA ILE A 35 7.31 6.24 -30.82
C ILE A 35 7.97 5.80 -29.51
N SER A 36 9.27 5.52 -29.52
CA SER A 36 10.03 5.11 -28.34
C SER A 36 9.97 6.18 -27.24
N SER A 37 10.16 7.45 -27.60
CA SER A 37 10.04 8.58 -26.67
C SER A 37 8.64 8.69 -26.07
N GLY A 38 7.60 8.50 -26.89
CA GLY A 38 6.20 8.50 -26.44
C GLY A 38 5.89 7.33 -25.50
N GLN A 39 6.37 6.12 -25.83
CA GLN A 39 6.20 4.92 -25.00
C GLN A 39 6.92 5.07 -23.66
N ASN A 40 8.15 5.57 -23.65
CA ASN A 40 8.92 5.77 -22.42
C ASN A 40 8.23 6.79 -21.48
N ARG A 41 7.71 7.89 -22.03
CA ARG A 41 6.92 8.87 -21.27
C ARG A 41 5.63 8.26 -20.70
N ARG A 42 4.93 7.42 -21.48
CA ARG A 42 3.70 6.75 -21.03
C ARG A 42 3.98 5.73 -19.93
N GLN A 43 5.03 4.92 -20.08
CA GLN A 43 5.45 3.95 -19.07
C GLN A 43 5.86 4.63 -17.77
N GLY A 44 6.64 5.72 -17.83
CA GLY A 44 7.00 6.49 -16.64
C GLY A 44 5.78 7.05 -15.89
N ARG A 45 4.78 7.57 -16.63
CA ARG A 45 3.52 8.04 -16.03
C ARG A 45 2.71 6.90 -15.39
N LEU A 46 2.64 5.74 -16.04
CA LEU A 46 1.93 4.58 -15.52
C LEU A 46 2.60 4.06 -14.25
N ALA A 47 3.93 3.91 -14.26
CA ALA A 47 4.70 3.49 -13.08
C ALA A 47 4.51 4.45 -11.89
N LYS A 48 4.51 5.77 -12.15
CA LYS A 48 4.24 6.78 -11.11
C LYS A 48 2.83 6.62 -10.51
N ARG A 49 1.81 6.38 -11.34
CA ARG A 49 0.43 6.14 -10.87
C ARG A 49 0.34 4.87 -10.05
N THR A 50 0.86 3.75 -10.56
CA THR A 50 0.89 2.47 -9.84
C THR A 50 1.59 2.59 -8.49
N ALA A 51 2.67 3.37 -8.39
CA ALA A 51 3.35 3.62 -7.12
C ALA A 51 2.48 4.41 -6.13
N ILE A 52 1.74 5.42 -6.58
CA ILE A 52 0.80 6.19 -5.75
C ILE A 52 -0.35 5.27 -5.28
N ASP A 53 -1.00 4.57 -6.21
CA ASP A 53 -2.14 3.70 -5.90
C ASP A 53 -1.75 2.60 -4.90
N ARG A 54 -0.56 2.01 -5.08
CA ARG A 54 -0.02 1.01 -4.16
C ARG A 54 0.27 1.59 -2.78
N PHE A 55 0.84 2.80 -2.72
CA PHE A 55 1.10 3.46 -1.44
C PHE A 55 -0.20 3.80 -0.70
N ASP A 56 -1.22 4.29 -1.42
CA ASP A 56 -2.53 4.58 -0.84
C ASP A 56 -3.22 3.29 -0.33
N ALA A 57 -3.08 2.17 -1.05
CA ALA A 57 -3.55 0.87 -0.59
C ALA A 57 -2.86 0.44 0.71
N TYR A 58 -1.55 0.64 0.84
CA TYR A 58 -0.84 0.35 2.10
C TYR A 58 -1.34 1.21 3.26
N CYS A 59 -1.55 2.51 3.05
CA CYS A 59 -2.12 3.38 4.08
C CYS A 59 -3.52 2.92 4.51
N ALA A 60 -4.36 2.45 3.57
CA ALA A 60 -5.68 1.93 3.88
C ALA A 60 -5.63 0.64 4.72
N VAL A 61 -4.72 -0.28 4.39
CA VAL A 61 -4.53 -1.53 5.15
C VAL A 61 -4.05 -1.24 6.57
N ILE A 62 -3.08 -0.34 6.74
CA ILE A 62 -2.58 0.05 8.07
C ILE A 62 -3.70 0.74 8.87
N LYS A 63 -4.45 1.64 8.24
CA LYS A 63 -5.59 2.32 8.86
C LYS A 63 -6.61 1.31 9.40
N ASN A 64 -6.97 0.31 8.60
CA ASN A 64 -7.91 -0.72 9.00
C ASN A 64 -7.42 -1.52 10.23
N ALA A 65 -6.12 -1.82 10.31
CA ALA A 65 -5.54 -2.47 11.48
C ALA A 65 -5.58 -1.58 12.73
N VAL A 66 -5.35 -0.26 12.57
CA VAL A 66 -5.47 0.73 13.66
C VAL A 66 -6.92 0.83 14.14
N GLU A 67 -7.89 0.98 13.24
CA GLU A 67 -9.32 1.08 13.58
C GLU A 67 -9.85 -0.21 14.23
N SER A 68 -9.33 -1.38 13.82
CA SER A 68 -9.62 -2.66 14.48
C SER A 68 -9.09 -2.67 15.93
N ALA A 69 -7.89 -2.13 16.16
CA ALA A 69 -7.32 -2.00 17.49
C ALA A 69 -8.06 -0.98 18.38
N GLU A 70 -8.53 0.12 17.80
CA GLU A 70 -9.39 1.08 18.48
C GLU A 70 -10.73 0.47 18.89
N SER A 71 -11.31 -0.39 18.05
CA SER A 71 -12.57 -1.07 18.35
C SER A 71 -12.44 -1.96 19.59
N VAL A 72 -11.31 -2.67 19.73
CA VAL A 72 -11.01 -3.49 20.91
C VAL A 72 -10.80 -2.63 22.15
N SER A 73 -10.02 -1.56 22.03
CA SER A 73 -9.77 -0.67 23.16
C SER A 73 -11.03 0.11 23.58
N GLY A 74 -11.98 0.32 22.67
CA GLY A 74 -13.31 0.86 22.96
C GLY A 74 -14.04 0.06 24.02
N LEU A 75 -14.10 -1.27 23.87
CA LEU A 75 -14.71 -2.16 24.87
C LEU A 75 -14.04 -2.05 26.26
N ALA A 76 -12.70 -1.90 26.27
CA ALA A 76 -11.94 -1.71 27.50
C ALA A 76 -12.16 -0.33 28.14
N ARG A 77 -12.37 0.72 27.34
CA ARG A 77 -12.69 2.08 27.82
C ARG A 77 -14.09 2.15 28.41
N ASP A 78 -15.05 1.50 27.76
CA ASP A 78 -16.44 1.42 28.22
C ASP A 78 -16.62 0.49 29.42
N LYS A 79 -15.54 -0.17 29.86
CA LYS A 79 -15.52 -1.13 30.97
C LYS A 79 -16.55 -2.23 30.77
N ALA A 80 -16.66 -2.73 29.53
CA ALA A 80 -17.58 -3.82 29.19
C ALA A 80 -17.44 -4.99 30.18
N ALA A 81 -18.55 -5.64 30.52
CA ALA A 81 -18.47 -6.83 31.36
C ALA A 81 -17.70 -7.94 30.62
N TYR A 82 -17.01 -8.83 31.36
CA TYR A 82 -16.22 -9.91 30.72
C TYR A 82 -17.03 -10.71 29.70
N PHE A 83 -18.26 -11.09 30.03
CA PHE A 83 -19.13 -11.85 29.13
C PHE A 83 -19.46 -11.07 27.84
N GLU A 84 -19.69 -9.76 27.95
CA GLU A 84 -19.95 -8.89 26.81
C GLU A 84 -18.72 -8.76 25.93
N PHE A 85 -17.57 -8.43 26.53
CA PHE A 85 -16.28 -8.37 25.84
C PHE A 85 -16.01 -9.67 25.08
N ARG A 86 -16.12 -10.81 25.78
CA ARG A 86 -15.89 -12.14 25.21
C ARG A 86 -16.85 -12.44 24.07
N SER A 87 -18.15 -12.16 24.25
CA SER A 87 -19.13 -12.39 23.18
C SER A 87 -18.84 -11.55 21.94
N VAL A 88 -18.41 -10.29 22.09
CA VAL A 88 -18.10 -9.42 20.95
C VAL A 88 -16.79 -9.85 20.29
N TRP A 89 -15.80 -10.25 21.08
CA TRP A 89 -14.53 -10.79 20.59
C TRP A 89 -14.75 -12.06 19.76
N GLU A 90 -15.38 -13.07 20.33
CA GLU A 90 -15.58 -14.38 19.68
C GLU A 90 -16.48 -14.30 18.43
N LYS A 91 -17.48 -13.41 18.42
CA LYS A 91 -18.43 -13.31 17.29
C LYS A 91 -17.94 -12.43 16.14
N TYR A 92 -17.12 -11.41 16.41
CA TYR A 92 -16.82 -10.39 15.41
C TYR A 92 -15.38 -9.88 15.50
N LEU A 93 -14.97 -9.30 16.63
CA LEU A 93 -13.73 -8.54 16.68
C LEU A 93 -12.49 -9.42 16.54
N GLY A 94 -12.48 -10.65 17.07
CA GLY A 94 -11.30 -11.52 17.08
C GLY A 94 -10.79 -11.82 15.66
N GLU A 95 -11.65 -12.38 14.81
CA GLU A 95 -11.25 -12.73 13.44
C GLU A 95 -11.03 -11.49 12.56
N SER A 96 -11.83 -10.44 12.74
CA SER A 96 -11.66 -9.17 12.01
C SER A 96 -10.34 -8.48 12.35
N PHE A 97 -9.98 -8.44 13.64
CA PHE A 97 -8.71 -7.89 14.10
C PHE A 97 -7.55 -8.70 13.55
N LYS A 98 -7.60 -10.02 13.70
CA LYS A 98 -6.56 -10.94 13.21
C LYS A 98 -6.34 -10.78 11.71
N THR A 99 -7.40 -10.75 10.92
CA THR A 99 -7.33 -10.54 9.46
C THR A 99 -6.68 -9.20 9.12
N SER A 100 -7.07 -8.13 9.83
CA SER A 100 -6.51 -6.80 9.62
C SER A 100 -5.03 -6.72 9.99
N LEU A 101 -4.63 -7.38 11.08
CA LEU A 101 -3.24 -7.49 11.51
C LEU A 101 -2.39 -8.27 10.49
N GLU A 102 -2.87 -9.41 9.99
CA GLU A 102 -2.15 -10.20 9.00
C GLU A 102 -2.04 -9.47 7.65
N ALA A 103 -3.09 -8.78 7.23
CA ALA A 103 -3.03 -7.92 6.03
C ALA A 103 -1.99 -6.80 6.19
N ALA A 104 -1.93 -6.16 7.35
CA ALA A 104 -0.93 -5.14 7.63
C ALA A 104 0.49 -5.72 7.67
N LYS A 105 0.71 -6.88 8.30
CA LYS A 105 2.01 -7.58 8.31
C LYS A 105 2.52 -7.93 6.91
N ALA A 106 1.62 -8.21 5.97
CA ALA A 106 1.97 -8.55 4.60
C ALA A 106 2.55 -7.37 3.80
N ILE A 107 2.48 -6.14 4.32
CA ILE A 107 3.09 -4.98 3.67
C ILE A 107 4.61 -5.13 3.65
N LEU A 108 5.17 -5.06 2.45
CA LEU A 108 6.61 -5.01 2.24
C LEU A 108 7.15 -3.67 2.75
N VAL A 109 7.78 -3.69 3.92
CA VAL A 109 8.24 -2.48 4.63
C VAL A 109 9.17 -1.61 3.78
N HIS A 110 9.99 -2.23 2.91
CA HIS A 110 10.89 -1.49 2.02
C HIS A 110 10.14 -0.66 0.95
N ASP A 111 8.91 -1.05 0.58
CA ASP A 111 8.10 -0.27 -0.37
C ASP A 111 7.58 1.04 0.24
N LEU A 112 7.62 1.18 1.58
CA LEU A 112 7.36 2.46 2.23
C LEU A 112 8.41 3.50 1.87
N ALA A 113 9.62 3.09 1.42
CA ALA A 113 10.66 3.93 0.82
C ALA A 113 10.95 5.26 1.58
N ASP A 114 10.71 5.27 2.89
CA ASP A 114 10.90 6.42 3.77
C ASP A 114 11.19 5.90 5.17
N TYR A 115 12.37 6.24 5.69
CA TYR A 115 12.84 5.75 6.99
C TYR A 115 11.82 6.04 8.12
N LYS A 116 11.21 7.22 8.15
CA LYS A 116 10.27 7.56 9.23
C LYS A 116 8.99 6.74 9.13
N LEU A 117 8.48 6.51 7.92
CA LEU A 117 7.32 5.62 7.72
C LEU A 117 7.60 4.21 8.19
N VAL A 118 8.81 3.70 7.94
CA VAL A 118 9.23 2.37 8.41
C VAL A 118 9.27 2.30 9.94
N VAL A 119 9.80 3.32 10.60
CA VAL A 119 9.85 3.39 12.07
C VAL A 119 8.43 3.40 12.66
N TYR A 120 7.56 4.31 12.21
CA TYR A 120 6.20 4.41 12.74
C TYR A 120 5.36 3.17 12.41
N TYR A 121 5.50 2.60 11.19
CA TYR A 121 4.90 1.32 10.85
C TYR A 121 5.34 0.21 11.83
N SER A 122 6.62 0.14 12.16
CA SER A 122 7.12 -0.88 13.08
C SER A 122 6.55 -0.73 14.50
N GLY A 123 6.44 0.51 14.99
CA GLY A 123 5.79 0.83 16.27
C GLY A 123 4.31 0.45 16.30
N LEU A 124 3.58 0.79 15.23
CA LEU A 124 2.18 0.38 15.02
C LEU A 124 2.05 -1.15 15.08
N MET A 125 2.82 -1.86 14.25
CA MET A 125 2.71 -3.32 14.18
C MET A 125 3.07 -4.00 15.49
N GLY A 126 4.09 -3.51 16.20
CA GLY A 126 4.47 -4.01 17.52
C GLY A 126 3.34 -3.84 18.53
N SER A 127 2.73 -2.65 18.57
CA SER A 127 1.66 -2.32 19.53
C SER A 127 0.34 -3.05 19.21
N ILE A 128 -0.04 -3.14 17.94
CA ILE A 128 -1.25 -3.87 17.50
C ILE A 128 -1.08 -5.38 17.76
N TYR A 129 0.09 -5.94 17.44
CA TYR A 129 0.38 -7.35 17.74
C TYR A 129 0.33 -7.63 19.25
N LYS A 130 0.92 -6.74 20.06
CA LYS A 130 0.88 -6.87 21.51
C LYS A 130 -0.54 -6.77 22.07
N MET A 131 -1.38 -5.92 21.49
CA MET A 131 -2.80 -5.82 21.84
C MET A 131 -3.53 -7.13 21.57
N HIS A 132 -3.41 -7.69 20.37
CA HIS A 132 -3.97 -9.00 20.04
C HIS A 132 -3.52 -10.07 21.03
N TYR A 133 -2.22 -10.11 21.34
CA TYR A 133 -1.66 -11.06 22.30
C TYR A 133 -2.27 -10.93 23.72
N GLU A 134 -2.41 -9.72 24.26
CA GLU A 134 -3.00 -9.54 25.59
C GLU A 134 -4.49 -9.88 25.62
N VAL A 135 -5.23 -9.61 24.54
CA VAL A 135 -6.64 -10.04 24.43
C VAL A 135 -6.74 -11.56 24.45
N GLU A 136 -5.98 -12.26 23.59
CA GLU A 136 -6.01 -13.73 23.52
C GLU A 136 -5.63 -14.36 24.87
N LYS A 137 -4.60 -13.83 25.53
CA LYS A 137 -4.20 -14.23 26.87
C LYS A 137 -5.30 -13.99 27.90
N TYR A 138 -6.01 -12.87 27.83
CA TYR A 138 -7.14 -12.58 28.71
C TYR A 138 -8.34 -13.51 28.44
N MET A 139 -8.62 -13.84 27.19
CA MET A 139 -9.69 -14.80 26.81
C MET A 139 -9.40 -16.21 27.31
N ALA A 140 -8.12 -16.61 27.37
CA ALA A 140 -7.69 -17.91 27.88
C ALA A 140 -7.66 -18.00 29.42
N ALA A 141 -7.74 -16.87 30.13
CA ALA A 141 -7.66 -16.84 31.59
C ALA A 141 -9.04 -16.95 32.26
N THR A 142 -9.05 -17.41 33.51
CA THR A 142 -10.25 -17.32 34.36
C THR A 142 -10.54 -15.86 34.69
N PRO A 143 -11.76 -15.35 34.42
CA PRO A 143 -12.07 -13.95 34.66
C PRO A 143 -12.06 -13.64 36.16
N SER A 144 -11.31 -12.60 36.55
CA SER A 144 -11.42 -11.96 37.85
C SER A 144 -11.53 -10.43 37.67
N PRO A 145 -12.11 -9.70 38.64
CA PRO A 145 -12.18 -8.24 38.58
C PRO A 145 -10.81 -7.59 38.39
N ASP A 146 -9.81 -8.04 39.15
CA ASP A 146 -8.44 -7.51 39.09
C ASP A 146 -7.77 -7.81 37.75
N ALA A 147 -7.93 -9.04 37.23
CA ALA A 147 -7.38 -9.41 35.93
C ALA A 147 -8.04 -8.62 34.79
N THR A 148 -9.35 -8.39 34.89
CA THR A 148 -10.11 -7.60 33.91
C THR A 148 -9.68 -6.13 33.93
N SER A 149 -9.56 -5.53 35.12
CA SER A 149 -9.09 -4.15 35.23
C SER A 149 -7.69 -3.99 34.65
N LYS A 150 -6.78 -4.91 34.99
CA LYS A 150 -5.42 -4.91 34.46
C LYS A 150 -5.40 -5.04 32.94
N ALA A 151 -6.13 -6.00 32.38
CA ALA A 151 -6.22 -6.18 30.94
C ALA A 151 -6.73 -4.90 30.25
N TYR A 152 -7.76 -4.25 30.81
CA TYR A 152 -8.31 -3.03 30.22
C TYR A 152 -7.34 -1.86 30.28
N ASP A 153 -6.56 -1.73 31.35
CA ASP A 153 -5.54 -0.69 31.46
C ASP A 153 -4.38 -0.94 30.49
N ASP A 154 -3.95 -2.20 30.32
CA ASP A 154 -2.95 -2.59 29.31
C ASP A 154 -3.47 -2.27 27.88
N LEU A 155 -4.73 -2.57 27.56
CA LEU A 155 -5.35 -2.26 26.26
C LEU A 155 -5.45 -0.74 26.01
N LYS A 156 -5.78 0.06 27.02
CA LYS A 156 -5.80 1.53 26.92
C LYS A 156 -4.40 2.08 26.66
N GLN A 157 -3.38 1.58 27.37
CA GLN A 157 -2.00 2.00 27.17
C GLN A 157 -1.51 1.68 25.75
N LEU A 158 -1.77 0.46 25.28
CA LEU A 158 -1.43 0.05 23.92
C LEU A 158 -2.17 0.90 22.87
N SER A 159 -3.45 1.21 23.10
CA SER A 159 -4.22 2.08 22.21
C SER A 159 -3.63 3.50 22.13
N SER A 160 -3.10 4.04 23.23
CA SER A 160 -2.41 5.34 23.22
C SER A 160 -1.12 5.31 22.41
N LEU A 161 -0.34 4.22 22.50
CA LEU A 161 0.87 4.03 21.70
C LEU A 161 0.54 3.91 20.21
N ILE A 162 -0.48 3.12 19.88
CA ILE A 162 -0.97 2.98 18.49
C ILE A 162 -1.38 4.35 17.94
N ASN A 163 -2.15 5.13 18.69
CA ASN A 163 -2.59 6.45 18.24
C ASN A 163 -1.41 7.42 18.06
N PHE A 164 -0.43 7.40 18.96
CA PHE A 164 0.80 8.20 18.82
C PHE A 164 1.52 7.87 17.51
N ASP A 165 1.83 6.59 17.27
CA ASP A 165 2.53 6.18 16.05
C ASP A 165 1.69 6.42 14.79
N TRP A 166 0.36 6.28 14.89
CA TRP A 166 -0.57 6.48 13.78
C TRP A 166 -0.59 7.94 13.32
N ILE A 167 -0.71 8.89 14.25
CA ILE A 167 -0.68 10.33 13.94
C ILE A 167 0.63 10.67 13.24
N GLN A 168 1.76 10.21 13.78
CA GLN A 168 3.07 10.47 13.19
C GLN A 168 3.23 9.81 11.80
N PHE A 169 2.69 8.60 11.62
CA PHE A 169 2.66 7.91 10.34
C PHE A 169 1.83 8.70 9.32
N GLN A 170 0.64 9.16 9.68
CA GLN A 170 -0.26 9.92 8.80
C GLN A 170 0.35 11.23 8.33
N GLU A 171 0.91 12.02 9.26
CA GLU A 171 1.59 13.27 8.93
C GLU A 171 2.73 13.03 7.93
N ARG A 172 3.53 11.98 8.15
CA ARG A 172 4.63 11.64 7.25
C ARG A 172 4.13 11.11 5.91
N ALA A 173 3.06 10.32 5.90
CA ALA A 173 2.48 9.74 4.70
C ALA A 173 1.92 10.84 3.78
N GLU A 174 1.28 11.86 4.35
CA GLU A 174 0.76 12.99 3.58
C GLU A 174 1.89 13.81 2.94
N LEU A 175 2.98 14.07 3.68
CA LEU A 175 4.17 14.70 3.14
C LEU A 175 4.77 13.91 1.97
N LYS A 176 4.81 12.57 2.07
CA LYS A 176 5.26 11.71 0.98
C LYS A 176 4.31 11.75 -0.22
N ARG A 177 2.99 11.71 0.01
CA ARG A 177 1.97 11.79 -1.03
C ARG A 177 2.09 13.09 -1.83
N ILE A 178 2.32 14.23 -1.17
CA ILE A 178 2.57 15.52 -1.83
C ILE A 178 3.82 15.45 -2.73
N ARG A 179 4.90 14.83 -2.26
CA ARG A 179 6.14 14.65 -3.05
C ARG A 179 5.93 13.74 -4.26
N MET A 180 5.12 12.69 -4.12
CA MET A 180 4.82 11.77 -5.22
C MET A 180 3.92 12.40 -6.28
N LYS A 181 3.11 13.42 -5.94
CA LYS A 181 2.24 14.11 -6.91
C LYS A 181 2.97 15.19 -7.72
N ARG A 182 4.03 15.80 -7.16
CA ARG A 182 4.95 16.71 -7.88
C ARG A 182 5.72 15.93 -8.94
#